data_AF-S6TZC4-F1
#
_entry.id   AF-S6TZC4-F1
#
_cell.length_a   1.000
_cell.length_b   1.000
_cell.length_c   1.000
_cell.angle_alpha   90.00
_cell.angle_beta   90.00
_cell.angle_gamma   90.00
#
_symmetry.space_group_name_H-M   'P 1'
#
loop_
_entity.id
_entity.type
_entity.pdbx_description
1 polymer ?
#
loop_
_entity_poly.entity_id
_entity_poly.type
_entity_poly.pdbx_seq_one_letter_code
_entity_poly.pdbx_strand_id
1 'polypeptide(L)'
;MPLLVSQIPIGPNGLKRREQGIALFLANDFPAELAARAYTSVAHCVLGFAIQQHSNASSEAAEGEELVEFFAALDASEYPAIATAGRHLPGISLEDEFRFGLKLIIDGL
;
A
#
# COMPACT_ATOMS: atom_id res chain seq x y z
N MET A 1 -8.96 -15.45 -0.72
CA MET A 1 -9.35 -14.03 -0.68
C MET A 1 -9.63 -13.62 0.75
N PRO A 2 -8.89 -12.67 1.35
CA PRO A 2 -9.16 -12.20 2.71
C PRO A 2 -10.55 -11.56 2.83
N LEU A 3 -11.24 -11.78 3.96
CA LEU A 3 -12.66 -11.40 4.15
C LEU A 3 -12.93 -9.90 4.02
N LEU A 4 -11.96 -9.06 4.40
CA LEU A 4 -12.09 -7.60 4.33
C LEU A 4 -12.02 -7.05 2.90
N VAL A 5 -11.64 -7.88 1.92
CA VAL A 5 -11.58 -7.52 0.49
C VAL A 5 -12.92 -7.79 -0.20
N SER A 6 -13.68 -8.75 0.28
CA SER A 6 -14.92 -9.22 -0.35
C SER A 6 -16.19 -8.66 0.29
N GLN A 7 -16.10 -7.97 1.42
CA GLN A 7 -17.26 -7.45 2.15
C GLN A 7 -16.99 -6.06 2.71
N ILE A 8 -17.99 -5.17 2.60
CA ILE A 8 -17.99 -3.90 3.33
C ILE A 8 -18.39 -4.21 4.77
N PRO A 9 -17.53 -3.98 5.78
CA PRO A 9 -17.85 -4.33 7.15
C PRO A 9 -18.88 -3.35 7.72
N ILE A 10 -20.16 -3.76 7.65
CA ILE A 10 -21.33 -3.01 8.15
C ILE A 10 -21.87 -3.52 9.50
N GLY A 11 -21.22 -4.52 10.10
CA GLY A 11 -21.52 -4.96 11.45
C GLY A 11 -21.11 -3.92 12.51
N PRO A 12 -21.55 -4.05 13.77
CA PRO A 12 -21.34 -3.05 14.82
C PRO A 12 -19.86 -2.64 15.01
N ASN A 13 -18.94 -3.60 14.94
CA ASN A 13 -17.51 -3.32 15.05
C ASN A 13 -16.95 -2.60 13.82
N GLY A 14 -17.43 -2.97 12.62
CA GLY A 14 -17.06 -2.31 11.37
C GLY A 14 -17.51 -0.85 11.33
N LEU A 15 -18.74 -0.60 11.77
CA LEU A 15 -19.28 0.76 11.89
C LEU A 15 -18.53 1.59 12.94
N LYS A 16 -18.25 1.05 14.13
CA LYS A 16 -17.46 1.76 15.16
C LYS A 16 -16.07 2.14 14.67
N ARG A 17 -15.38 1.24 13.97
CA ARG A 17 -14.04 1.51 13.42
C ARG A 17 -14.10 2.61 12.35
N ARG A 18 -15.12 2.56 11.49
CA ARG A 18 -15.35 3.55 10.43
C ARG A 18 -15.67 4.92 11.01
N GLU A 19 -16.54 4.97 12.02
CA GLU A 19 -16.88 6.20 12.75
C GLU A 19 -15.62 6.84 13.36
N GLN A 20 -14.81 6.06 14.09
CA GLN A 20 -13.57 6.55 14.69
C GLN A 20 -12.60 7.11 13.66
N GLY A 21 -12.44 6.44 12.51
CA GLY A 21 -11.55 6.87 11.44
C GLY A 21 -12.02 8.16 10.76
N ILE A 22 -13.30 8.28 10.44
CA ILE A 22 -13.87 9.49 9.83
C ILE A 22 -13.85 10.66 10.81
N ALA A 23 -14.22 10.41 12.07
CA ALA A 23 -14.21 11.43 13.13
C ALA A 23 -12.82 12.05 13.33
N LEU A 24 -11.74 11.27 13.18
CA LEU A 24 -10.38 11.78 13.25
C LEU A 24 -10.12 12.87 12.20
N PHE A 25 -10.51 12.64 10.94
CA PHE A 25 -10.32 13.64 9.87
C PHE A 25 -11.21 14.87 10.10
N LEU A 26 -12.47 14.67 10.46
CA LEU A 26 -13.40 15.78 10.75
C LEU A 26 -12.91 16.65 11.92
N ALA A 27 -12.33 16.03 12.95
CA ALA A 27 -11.76 16.76 14.09
C ALA A 27 -10.51 17.59 13.75
N ASN A 28 -9.93 17.39 12.57
CA ASN A 28 -8.81 18.17 12.03
C ASN A 28 -9.26 19.09 10.88
N ASP A 29 -10.54 19.51 10.88
CA ASP A 29 -11.13 20.49 9.95
C ASP A 29 -11.21 20.06 8.48
N PHE A 30 -11.10 18.75 8.20
CA PHE A 30 -11.31 18.25 6.84
C PHE A 30 -12.79 18.44 6.44
N PRO A 31 -13.07 18.97 5.24
CA PRO A 31 -14.42 18.93 4.69
C PRO A 31 -14.96 17.50 4.63
N ALA A 32 -16.26 17.31 4.89
CA ALA A 32 -16.85 15.97 5.03
C ALA A 32 -16.58 15.03 3.84
N GLU A 33 -16.61 15.56 2.61
CA GLU A 33 -16.27 14.80 1.41
C GLU A 33 -14.81 14.33 1.42
N LEU A 34 -13.87 15.22 1.79
CA LEU A 34 -12.45 14.89 1.87
C LEU A 34 -12.18 13.88 3.00
N ALA A 35 -12.82 14.03 4.17
CA ALA A 35 -12.69 13.08 5.27
C ALA A 35 -13.12 11.65 4.88
N ALA A 36 -14.23 11.52 4.15
CA ALA A 36 -14.71 10.22 3.67
C ALA A 36 -13.74 9.58 2.65
N ARG A 37 -13.20 10.40 1.72
CA ARG A 37 -12.21 9.95 0.74
C ARG A 37 -10.89 9.58 1.41
N ALA A 38 -10.38 10.39 2.33
CA ALA A 38 -9.17 10.15 3.11
C ALA A 38 -9.25 8.83 3.87
N TYR A 39 -10.33 8.60 4.63
CA TYR A 39 -10.56 7.34 5.33
C TYR A 39 -10.50 6.13 4.38
N THR A 40 -11.17 6.23 3.22
CA THR A 40 -11.24 5.13 2.26
C THR A 40 -9.87 4.84 1.62
N SER A 41 -9.12 5.89 1.25
CA SER A 41 -7.77 5.77 0.70
C SER A 41 -6.80 5.09 1.67
N VAL A 42 -6.79 5.53 2.94
CA VAL A 42 -5.94 4.93 3.98
C VAL A 42 -6.36 3.48 4.23
N ALA A 43 -7.65 3.19 4.35
CA ALA A 43 -8.14 1.84 4.58
C ALA A 43 -7.77 0.87 3.44
N HIS A 44 -7.88 1.31 2.18
CA HIS A 44 -7.48 0.50 1.03
C HIS A 44 -5.97 0.30 0.95
N CYS A 45 -5.17 1.32 1.26
CA CYS A 45 -3.71 1.19 1.33
C CYS A 45 -3.32 0.11 2.37
N VAL A 46 -3.81 0.23 3.60
CA VAL A 46 -3.54 -0.75 4.67
C VAL A 46 -3.99 -2.15 4.27
N LEU A 47 -5.19 -2.28 3.68
CA LEU A 47 -5.72 -3.57 3.26
C LEU A 47 -4.87 -4.21 2.15
N GLY A 48 -4.44 -3.43 1.15
CA GLY A 48 -3.58 -3.89 0.07
C GLY A 48 -2.25 -4.47 0.56
N PHE A 49 -1.58 -3.78 1.49
CA PHE A 49 -0.35 -4.26 2.10
C PHE A 49 -0.56 -5.46 3.01
N ALA A 50 -1.66 -5.50 3.79
CA ALA A 50 -1.98 -6.65 4.63
C ALA A 50 -2.21 -7.94 3.81
N ILE A 51 -2.86 -7.86 2.63
CA ILE A 51 -3.04 -9.01 1.74
C ILE A 51 -1.67 -9.54 1.28
N GLN A 52 -0.79 -8.66 0.83
CA GLN A 52 0.54 -9.03 0.32
C GLN A 52 1.42 -9.65 1.42
N GLN A 53 1.37 -9.13 2.65
CA GLN A 53 2.11 -9.67 3.78
C GLN A 53 1.70 -11.12 4.09
N HIS A 54 0.41 -11.43 3.95
CA HIS A 54 -0.08 -12.79 4.10
C HIS A 54 0.34 -13.73 2.96
N SER A 55 0.66 -13.20 1.78
CA SER A 55 1.09 -13.97 0.61
C SER A 55 2.62 -14.21 0.57
N ASN A 56 3.43 -13.30 1.10
CA ASN A 56 4.90 -13.30 0.93
C ASN A 56 5.71 -13.91 2.08
N ALA A 57 5.08 -14.59 3.04
CA ALA A 57 5.72 -15.08 4.27
C ALA A 57 6.86 -16.14 4.09
N SER A 58 7.42 -16.35 2.89
CA SER A 58 8.36 -17.45 2.61
C SER A 58 9.56 -17.17 1.70
N SER A 59 9.84 -15.96 1.16
CA SER A 59 10.83 -15.87 0.05
C SER A 59 11.63 -14.56 -0.16
N GLU A 60 11.79 -13.66 0.82
CA GLU A 60 12.14 -12.27 0.47
C GLU A 60 13.64 -11.96 0.19
N ALA A 61 14.60 -12.70 0.75
CA ALA A 61 16.01 -12.28 0.72
C ALA A 61 16.82 -12.80 -0.49
N ALA A 62 16.59 -14.03 -0.93
CA ALA A 62 17.32 -14.62 -2.06
C ALA A 62 16.79 -14.15 -3.43
N GLU A 63 15.51 -13.75 -3.50
CA GLU A 63 14.86 -13.26 -4.73
C GLU A 63 15.35 -11.86 -5.14
N GLY A 64 15.85 -11.06 -4.20
CA GLY A 64 16.22 -9.66 -4.46
C GLY A 64 17.38 -9.48 -5.44
N GLU A 65 18.47 -10.23 -5.26
CA GLU A 65 19.67 -10.12 -6.11
C GLU A 65 19.39 -10.63 -7.54
N GLU A 66 18.69 -11.76 -7.67
CA GLU A 66 18.27 -12.31 -8.97
C GLU A 66 17.35 -11.35 -9.73
N LEU A 67 16.45 -10.64 -9.03
CA LEU A 67 15.58 -9.63 -9.64
C LEU A 67 16.36 -8.39 -10.10
N VAL A 68 17.41 -7.98 -9.39
CA VAL A 68 18.27 -6.86 -9.83
C VAL A 68 18.99 -7.23 -11.12
N GLU A 69 19.56 -8.44 -11.19
CA GLU A 69 20.23 -8.93 -12.41
C GLU A 69 19.23 -9.06 -13.57
N PHE A 70 18.02 -9.56 -13.30
CA PHE A 70 16.96 -9.64 -14.29
C PHE A 70 16.61 -8.27 -14.89
N PHE A 71 16.37 -7.26 -14.05
CA PHE A 71 16.05 -5.91 -14.54
C PHE A 71 17.22 -5.27 -15.29
N ALA A 72 18.47 -5.57 -14.90
CA ALA A 72 19.66 -5.09 -15.60
C ALA A 72 19.85 -5.73 -16.99
N ALA A 73 19.30 -6.92 -17.22
CA ALA A 73 19.41 -7.65 -18.47
C ALA A 73 18.36 -7.28 -19.54
N LEU A 74 17.35 -6.47 -19.18
CA LEU A 74 16.30 -6.04 -20.12
C LEU A 74 16.86 -5.10 -21.21
N ASP A 75 16.30 -5.18 -22.42
CA ASP A 75 16.64 -4.26 -23.50
C ASP A 75 16.24 -2.83 -23.14
N ALA A 76 17.22 -1.95 -22.93
CA ALA A 76 16.99 -0.56 -22.56
C ALA A 76 16.31 0.28 -23.66
N SER A 77 16.36 -0.18 -24.92
CA SER A 77 15.62 0.48 -26.01
C SER A 77 14.12 0.19 -25.95
N GLU A 78 13.73 -0.94 -25.36
CA GLU A 78 12.34 -1.34 -25.14
C GLU A 78 11.82 -0.92 -23.75
N TYR A 79 12.67 -0.99 -22.71
CA TYR A 79 12.30 -0.72 -21.32
C TYR A 79 13.15 0.39 -20.65
N PRO A 80 13.18 1.62 -21.20
CA PRO A 80 14.07 2.68 -20.72
C PRO A 80 13.80 3.10 -19.26
N ALA A 81 12.54 3.07 -18.81
CA ALA A 81 12.17 3.39 -17.44
C ALA A 81 12.68 2.34 -16.43
N ILE A 82 12.60 1.05 -16.79
CA ILE A 82 13.10 -0.05 -15.96
C ILE A 82 14.63 -0.05 -15.97
N ALA A 83 15.27 0.22 -17.10
CA ALA A 83 16.73 0.40 -17.12
C ALA A 83 17.20 1.52 -16.17
N THR A 84 16.38 2.57 -16.02
CA THR A 84 16.69 3.71 -15.14
C THR A 84 16.44 3.39 -13.65
N ALA A 85 15.31 2.78 -13.32
CA ALA A 85 14.86 2.63 -11.93
C ALA A 85 14.91 1.19 -11.39
N GLY A 86 15.02 0.19 -12.25
CA GLY A 86 14.82 -1.23 -11.97
C GLY A 86 15.73 -1.78 -10.88
N ARG A 87 16.99 -1.32 -10.82
CA ARG A 87 17.92 -1.70 -9.75
C ARG A 87 17.49 -1.28 -8.33
N HIS A 88 16.54 -0.35 -8.24
CA HIS A 88 16.01 0.17 -6.97
C HIS A 88 14.69 -0.49 -6.56
N LEU A 89 14.12 -1.37 -7.40
CA LEU A 89 12.84 -2.03 -7.10
C LEU A 89 13.01 -3.22 -6.13
N PRO A 90 14.00 -4.12 -6.28
CA PRO A 90 14.14 -5.25 -5.38
C PRO A 90 14.73 -4.88 -4.02
N GLY A 91 14.48 -5.72 -3.02
CA GLY A 91 15.12 -5.64 -1.70
C GLY A 91 14.51 -4.60 -0.73
N ILE A 92 13.47 -3.87 -1.15
CA ILE A 92 12.68 -3.05 -0.23
C ILE A 92 11.75 -3.99 0.52
N SER A 93 11.78 -3.93 1.86
CA SER A 93 10.87 -4.74 2.67
C SER A 93 9.43 -4.27 2.46
N LEU A 94 8.46 -5.20 2.53
CA LEU A 94 7.05 -4.85 2.43
C LEU A 94 6.62 -3.85 3.53
N GLU A 95 7.28 -3.88 4.70
CA GLU A 95 7.07 -2.89 5.76
C GLU A 95 7.53 -1.49 5.33
N ASP A 96 8.71 -1.37 4.71
CA ASP A 96 9.22 -0.09 4.22
C ASP A 96 8.35 0.48 3.10
N GLU A 97 7.89 -0.37 2.18
CA GLU A 97 6.94 0.02 1.13
C GLU A 97 5.62 0.52 1.74
N PHE A 98 5.08 -0.17 2.76
CA PHE A 98 3.88 0.25 3.45
C PHE A 98 4.06 1.62 4.12
N ARG A 99 5.18 1.81 4.85
CA ARG A 99 5.48 3.09 5.52
C ARG A 99 5.61 4.22 4.51
N PHE A 100 6.31 3.99 3.41
CA PHE A 100 6.48 4.98 2.35
C PHE A 100 5.14 5.34 1.69
N GLY A 101 4.35 4.34 1.28
CA GLY A 101 3.04 4.56 0.66
C GLY A 101 2.04 5.27 1.58
N LEU A 102 1.97 4.86 2.85
CA LEU A 102 1.12 5.54 3.84
C LEU A 102 1.55 6.99 4.05
N LYS A 103 2.85 7.26 4.10
CA LYS A 103 3.38 8.63 4.21
C LYS A 103 2.96 9.48 3.01
N LEU A 104 3.08 8.98 1.78
CA LEU A 104 2.66 9.70 0.58
C LEU A 104 1.16 10.05 0.60
N ILE A 105 0.32 9.13 1.07
CA ILE A 105 -1.12 9.38 1.20
C ILE A 105 -1.37 10.48 2.24
N ILE A 106 -0.76 10.39 3.42
CA ILE A 106 -0.97 11.36 4.50
C ILE A 106 -0.43 12.74 4.11
N ASP A 107 0.77 12.82 3.52
CA ASP A 107 1.37 14.09 3.10
C ASP A 107 0.57 14.78 1.97
N GLY A 108 -0.21 14.01 1.19
CA GLY A 108 -1.06 14.52 0.12
C GLY A 108 -2.48 14.90 0.56
N LEU A 109 -2.84 14.66 1.82
CA LEU A 109 -4.12 15.01 2.44
C LEU A 109 -4.03 16.36 3.14
#